data_AF-A0A8C4XAP9-F1
#
_entry.id   AF-A0A8C4XAP9-F1
#
_cell.length_a   1.000
_cell.length_b   1.000
_cell.length_c   1.000
_cell.angle_alpha   90.00
_cell.angle_beta   90.00
_cell.angle_gamma   90.00
#
_symmetry.space_group_name_H-M   'P 1'
#
loop_
_entity.id
_entity.type
_entity.pdbx_description
1 polymer ?
#
loop_
_entity_poly.entity_id
_entity_poly.type
_entity_poly.pdbx_seq_one_letter_code
_entity_poly.pdbx_strand_id
1 'polypeptide(L)'
;MAWFSPLTPIFVAVLCVVIAVLLKGFKTEKREKKAQTAVTSKSRPWVDEDLKDETELDTGDQAHEDWVTEEDDVLHIPFSPMRLTEEEMLHRSQQFFQLMNSRRSVRFISSKPVPREIIDNVIRTAGTAPSGAHTEPWSFVVVSDPETKHGIREIIEEEEEINYRQRMGEKWVNDLKRLR
;
A
#
# COMPACT_ATOMS: atom_id res chain seq x y z
N MET A 1 -28.77 -15.76 -57.78
CA MET A 1 -28.46 -14.64 -58.70
C MET A 1 -29.07 -13.36 -58.11
N ALA A 2 -28.45 -12.78 -57.09
CA ALA A 2 -28.90 -11.51 -56.53
C ALA A 2 -28.32 -10.38 -57.37
N TRP A 3 -29.19 -9.53 -57.92
CA TRP A 3 -28.84 -8.44 -58.81
C TRP A 3 -28.17 -7.32 -58.01
N PHE A 4 -26.88 -7.09 -58.22
CA PHE A 4 -26.20 -5.91 -57.71
C PHE A 4 -26.67 -4.69 -58.49
N SER A 5 -27.56 -3.89 -57.88
CA SER A 5 -27.92 -2.58 -58.42
C SER A 5 -26.71 -1.64 -58.35
N PRO A 6 -26.36 -0.94 -59.45
CA PRO A 6 -25.16 -0.08 -59.54
C PRO A 6 -25.20 1.14 -58.60
N LEU A 7 -26.33 1.37 -57.91
CA LEU A 7 -26.50 2.45 -56.94
C LEU A 7 -25.95 2.08 -55.54
N THR A 8 -25.80 0.79 -55.22
CA THR A 8 -25.34 0.33 -53.90
C THR A 8 -23.91 0.79 -53.51
N PRO A 9 -22.88 0.75 -54.39
CA PRO A 9 -21.54 1.23 -54.01
C PRO A 9 -21.49 2.76 -53.81
N ILE A 10 -22.32 3.51 -54.52
CA ILE A 10 -22.37 4.98 -54.40
C ILE A 10 -22.99 5.38 -53.06
N PHE A 11 -24.09 4.74 -52.65
CA PHE A 11 -24.70 4.98 -51.35
C PHE A 11 -23.77 4.61 -50.18
N VAL A 12 -23.02 3.51 -50.30
CA VAL A 12 -22.02 3.13 -49.28
C VAL A 12 -20.89 4.14 -49.21
N ALA A 13 -20.37 4.62 -50.35
CA ALA A 13 -19.32 5.63 -50.37
C ALA A 13 -19.78 6.96 -49.74
N VAL A 14 -20.99 7.42 -50.05
CA VAL A 14 -21.57 8.63 -49.44
C VAL A 14 -21.79 8.44 -47.94
N LEU A 15 -22.29 7.28 -47.51
CA LEU A 15 -22.46 6.95 -46.09
C LEU A 15 -21.12 6.95 -45.35
N CYS A 16 -20.06 6.37 -45.93
CA CYS A 16 -18.72 6.36 -45.35
C CYS A 16 -18.14 7.78 -45.22
N VAL A 17 -18.37 8.66 -46.21
CA VAL A 17 -17.91 10.06 -46.14
C VAL A 17 -18.68 10.83 -45.06
N VAL A 18 -20.00 10.64 -44.94
CA VAL A 18 -20.81 11.27 -43.89
C VAL A 18 -20.37 10.80 -42.50
N ILE A 19 -20.16 9.50 -42.31
CA ILE A 19 -19.63 8.94 -41.05
C ILE A 19 -18.24 9.50 -40.75
N ALA A 20 -17.35 9.60 -41.74
CA ALA A 20 -16.02 10.17 -41.54
C ALA A 20 -16.06 11.65 -41.13
N VAL A 21 -16.97 12.45 -41.71
CA VAL A 21 -17.18 13.86 -41.33
C VAL A 21 -17.74 13.97 -39.92
N LEU A 22 -18.72 13.14 -39.55
CA LEU A 22 -19.29 13.10 -38.20
C LEU A 22 -18.26 12.67 -37.15
N LEU A 23 -17.44 11.65 -37.44
CA LEU A 23 -16.36 11.20 -36.55
C LEU A 23 -15.25 12.25 -36.42
N LYS A 24 -14.99 13.05 -37.47
CA LYS A 24 -14.02 14.15 -37.41
C LYS A 24 -14.53 15.29 -36.51
N GLY A 25 -15.82 15.62 -36.58
CA GLY A 25 -16.46 16.59 -35.68
C GLY A 25 -16.36 16.19 -34.20
N PHE A 26 -16.71 14.93 -33.89
CA PHE A 26 -16.60 14.37 -32.53
C PHE A 26 -15.16 14.36 -31.99
N LYS A 27 -14.17 14.11 -32.85
CA LYS A 27 -12.76 14.07 -32.43
C LYS A 27 -12.21 15.47 -32.13
N THR A 28 -12.69 16.49 -32.85
CA THR A 28 -12.34 17.90 -32.63
C THR A 28 -12.93 18.41 -31.31
N GLU A 29 -14.22 18.15 -31.04
CA GLU A 29 -14.84 18.51 -29.75
C GLU A 29 -14.15 17.83 -28.55
N LYS A 30 -13.77 16.54 -28.68
CA LYS A 30 -13.05 15.84 -27.60
C LYS A 30 -11.65 16.41 -27.38
N ARG A 31 -11.01 16.97 -28.43
CA ARG A 31 -9.70 17.63 -28.33
C ARG A 31 -9.82 19.01 -27.68
N GLU A 32 -10.83 19.79 -28.03
CA GLU A 32 -11.09 21.11 -27.41
C GLU A 32 -11.50 20.99 -25.94
N LYS A 33 -12.38 20.04 -25.59
CA LYS A 33 -12.72 19.75 -24.19
C LYS A 33 -11.50 19.34 -23.38
N LYS A 34 -10.59 18.53 -23.94
CA LYS A 34 -9.33 18.11 -23.29
C LYS A 34 -8.33 19.27 -23.18
N ALA A 35 -8.30 20.19 -24.15
CA ALA A 35 -7.45 21.37 -24.11
C ALA A 35 -7.93 22.39 -23.07
N GLN A 36 -9.25 22.60 -22.92
CA GLN A 36 -9.82 23.45 -21.87
C GLN A 36 -9.66 22.87 -20.46
N THR A 37 -9.73 21.54 -20.28
CA THR A 37 -9.44 20.92 -18.97
C THR A 37 -7.96 20.95 -18.60
N ALA A 38 -7.04 21.02 -19.57
CA ALA A 38 -5.60 21.07 -19.30
C ALA A 38 -5.12 22.47 -18.85
N VAL A 39 -5.81 23.55 -19.23
CA VAL A 39 -5.36 24.93 -18.99
C VAL A 39 -5.81 25.49 -17.63
N THR A 40 -6.74 24.84 -16.91
CA THR A 40 -7.18 25.27 -15.56
C THR A 40 -6.51 24.53 -14.40
N SER A 41 -5.53 23.66 -14.66
CA SER A 41 -4.75 23.00 -13.61
C SER A 41 -3.71 23.98 -13.04
N LYS A 42 -4.15 24.90 -12.17
CA LYS A 42 -3.27 25.49 -11.16
C LYS A 42 -2.82 24.34 -10.26
N SER A 43 -1.57 23.93 -10.37
CA SER A 43 -0.97 22.91 -9.50
C SER A 43 -1.08 23.36 -8.04
N ARG A 44 -2.00 22.76 -7.29
CA ARG A 44 -2.03 22.85 -5.83
C ARG A 44 -1.10 21.76 -5.29
N PRO A 45 -0.11 22.10 -4.44
CA PRO A 45 0.64 21.10 -3.70
C PRO A 45 -0.34 20.31 -2.84
N TRP A 46 -0.24 18.99 -2.91
CA TRP A 46 -0.89 17.94 -2.12
C TRP A 46 -1.50 18.44 -0.80
N VAL A 47 -2.77 18.82 -0.83
CA VAL A 47 -3.63 18.97 0.35
C VAL A 47 -4.85 18.13 0.02
N ASP A 48 -5.03 17.03 0.74
CA ASP A 48 -6.17 16.13 0.58
C ASP A 48 -7.45 16.92 0.87
N GLU A 49 -8.32 17.08 -0.14
CA GLU A 49 -9.62 17.74 0.03
C GLU A 49 -10.58 16.93 0.93
N ASP A 50 -10.19 15.71 1.25
CA ASP A 50 -10.88 14.74 2.09
C ASP A 50 -10.88 15.14 3.58
N LEU A 51 -10.10 16.17 3.96
CA LEU A 51 -10.04 16.74 5.32
C LEU A 51 -11.07 17.84 5.58
N LYS A 52 -11.96 18.14 4.62
CA LYS A 52 -13.11 19.02 4.86
C LYS A 52 -14.27 18.19 5.38
N ASP A 53 -14.15 17.69 6.60
CA ASP A 53 -15.34 17.29 7.35
C ASP A 53 -16.01 18.57 7.86
N GLU A 54 -17.31 18.74 7.61
CA GLU A 54 -18.09 19.91 8.04
C GLU A 54 -18.47 19.84 9.53
N THR A 55 -17.65 19.19 10.35
CA THR A 55 -17.70 19.32 11.80
C THR A 55 -17.12 20.69 12.21
N GLU A 56 -17.72 21.79 11.73
CA GLU A 56 -17.70 23.01 12.52
C GLU A 56 -18.52 22.70 13.79
N LEU A 57 -17.80 22.31 14.84
CA LEU A 57 -18.37 22.20 16.17
C LEU A 57 -18.94 23.57 16.52
N ASP A 58 -20.26 23.62 16.68
CA ASP A 58 -20.98 24.73 17.29
C ASP A 58 -20.23 25.12 18.57
N THR A 59 -19.57 26.27 18.57
CA THR A 59 -18.91 26.85 19.74
C THR A 59 -19.98 27.40 20.66
N GLY A 60 -20.86 26.51 21.13
CA GLY A 60 -21.76 26.72 22.25
C GLY A 60 -20.95 26.58 23.53
N ASP A 61 -20.92 27.67 24.29
CA ASP A 61 -20.27 27.80 25.59
C ASP A 61 -20.26 26.51 26.45
N GLN A 62 -19.06 26.20 26.97
CA GLN A 62 -18.76 25.31 28.10
C GLN A 62 -18.60 23.80 27.82
N ALA A 63 -17.42 23.44 27.33
CA ALA A 63 -16.56 22.50 28.04
C ALA A 63 -15.13 23.05 27.96
N HIS A 64 -14.54 23.37 29.11
CA HIS A 64 -13.13 23.64 29.22
C HIS A 64 -12.42 22.34 28.81
N GLU A 65 -12.06 22.24 27.54
CA GLU A 65 -11.22 21.18 27.03
C GLU A 65 -9.84 21.45 27.62
N ASP A 66 -9.66 21.01 28.87
CA ASP A 66 -8.37 20.90 29.52
C ASP A 66 -7.59 19.86 28.71
N TRP A 67 -7.01 20.31 27.59
CA TRP A 67 -5.82 19.70 27.05
C TRP A 67 -4.85 19.65 28.22
N VAL A 68 -4.63 18.46 28.77
CA VAL A 68 -3.70 18.23 29.85
C VAL A 68 -2.35 18.75 29.37
N THR A 69 -2.00 19.94 29.82
CA THR A 69 -0.72 20.64 29.58
C THR A 69 0.38 20.08 30.47
N GLU A 70 0.24 18.83 30.92
CA GLU A 70 1.39 18.06 31.37
C GLU A 70 2.12 17.56 30.12
N GLU A 71 2.60 18.50 29.29
CA GLU A 71 3.83 18.26 28.57
C GLU A 71 4.87 18.03 29.67
N ASP A 72 5.12 16.76 30.01
CA ASP A 72 6.41 16.38 30.57
C ASP A 72 7.44 17.16 29.73
N ASP A 73 8.17 18.09 30.35
CA ASP A 73 9.14 18.96 29.68
C ASP A 73 10.31 18.07 29.24
N VAL A 74 10.09 17.27 28.19
CA VAL A 74 11.04 16.28 27.71
C VAL A 74 12.21 17.05 27.15
N LEU A 75 13.34 16.99 27.85
CA LEU A 75 14.54 17.71 27.47
C LEU A 75 14.98 17.30 26.05
N HIS A 76 15.05 18.29 25.17
CA HIS A 76 15.67 18.12 23.86
C HIS A 76 17.19 18.01 24.01
N ILE A 77 17.77 16.93 23.49
CA ILE A 77 19.22 16.69 23.49
C ILE A 77 19.81 16.85 22.08
N PRO A 78 21.05 17.38 21.92
CA PRO A 78 21.70 17.44 20.63
C PRO A 78 21.93 16.05 20.02
N PHE A 79 21.49 15.84 18.78
CA PHE A 79 21.74 14.61 18.03
C PHE A 79 23.14 14.63 17.39
N SER A 80 23.95 13.60 17.68
CA SER A 80 25.30 13.43 17.12
C SER A 80 25.35 12.20 16.22
N PRO A 81 25.13 12.35 14.90
CA PRO A 81 25.17 11.22 13.98
C PRO A 81 26.60 10.78 13.68
N MET A 82 26.79 9.47 13.49
CA MET A 82 28.00 8.92 12.88
C MET A 82 28.09 9.41 11.42
N ARG A 83 29.15 10.15 11.09
CA ARG A 83 29.43 10.59 9.71
C ARG A 83 30.35 9.59 9.02
N LEU A 84 29.96 9.16 7.83
CA LEU A 84 30.71 8.25 6.97
C LEU A 84 31.18 8.99 5.72
N THR A 85 32.24 8.50 5.07
CA THR A 85 32.63 8.98 3.73
C THR A 85 31.63 8.47 2.69
N GLU A 86 31.50 9.16 1.56
CA GLU A 86 30.58 8.75 0.49
C GLU A 86 30.91 7.34 -0.04
N GLU A 87 32.20 7.01 -0.15
CA GLU A 87 32.68 5.68 -0.55
C GLU A 87 32.20 4.60 0.43
N GLU A 88 32.34 4.84 1.74
CA GLU A 88 31.88 3.89 2.76
C GLU A 88 30.35 3.78 2.79
N MET A 89 29.63 4.90 2.60
CA MET A 89 28.17 4.89 2.48
C MET A 89 27.70 4.05 1.29
N LEU A 90 28.34 4.22 0.13
CA LEU A 90 28.04 3.43 -1.07
C LEU A 90 28.33 1.95 -0.83
N HIS A 91 29.48 1.63 -0.22
CA HIS A 91 29.85 0.25 0.08
C HIS A 91 28.85 -0.42 1.02
N ARG A 92 28.54 0.21 2.16
CA ARG A 92 27.63 -0.36 3.17
C ARG A 92 26.20 -0.48 2.65
N SER A 93 25.71 0.50 1.91
CA SER A 93 24.37 0.44 1.32
C SER A 93 24.25 -0.71 0.30
N GLN A 94 25.29 -0.94 -0.52
CA GLN A 94 25.32 -2.05 -1.46
C GLN A 94 25.33 -3.41 -0.75
N GLN A 95 26.17 -3.57 0.29
CA GLN A 95 26.21 -4.79 1.09
C GLN A 95 24.87 -5.07 1.79
N PHE A 96 24.27 -4.03 2.37
CA PHE A 96 22.97 -4.15 3.03
C PHE A 96 21.87 -4.53 2.03
N PHE A 97 21.85 -3.93 0.84
CA PHE A 97 20.93 -4.32 -0.22
C PHE A 97 21.10 -5.80 -0.59
N GLN A 98 22.34 -6.27 -0.81
CA GLN A 98 22.60 -7.66 -1.15
C GLN A 98 22.14 -8.62 -0.05
N LEU A 99 22.41 -8.29 1.22
CA LEU A 99 21.95 -9.05 2.37
C LEU A 99 20.42 -9.13 2.39
N MET A 100 19.72 -7.99 2.28
CA MET A 100 18.26 -7.95 2.31
C MET A 100 17.63 -8.62 1.09
N ASN A 101 18.25 -8.54 -0.08
CA ASN A 101 17.80 -9.21 -1.31
C ASN A 101 17.95 -10.73 -1.24
N SER A 102 18.86 -11.24 -0.39
CA SER A 102 19.00 -12.69 -0.17
C SER A 102 17.83 -13.29 0.63
N ARG A 103 17.06 -12.46 1.35
CA ARG A 103 15.95 -12.90 2.19
C ARG A 103 14.81 -13.48 1.33
N ARG A 104 14.40 -14.70 1.65
CA ARG A 104 13.19 -15.34 1.09
C ARG A 104 12.25 -15.73 2.22
N SER A 105 10.95 -15.73 1.94
CA SER A 105 9.98 -16.34 2.85
C SER A 105 10.08 -17.86 2.72
N VAL A 106 10.57 -18.52 3.77
CA VAL A 106 10.78 -19.98 3.82
C VAL A 106 9.66 -20.62 4.63
N ARG A 107 8.96 -21.60 4.04
CA ARG A 107 7.81 -22.29 4.68
C ARG A 107 8.16 -23.67 5.26
N PHE A 108 9.43 -24.07 5.17
CA PHE A 108 9.96 -25.32 5.70
C PHE A 108 11.10 -25.01 6.67
N ILE A 109 10.85 -25.14 7.97
CA ILE A 109 11.77 -24.70 9.03
C ILE A 109 12.29 -25.93 9.79
N SER A 110 13.58 -25.96 10.08
CA SER A 110 14.21 -27.03 10.88
C SER A 110 13.77 -26.97 12.34
N SER A 111 13.67 -28.13 13.00
CA SER A 111 13.45 -28.22 14.45
C SER A 111 14.71 -27.93 15.29
N LYS A 112 15.85 -27.65 14.66
CA LYS A 112 17.10 -27.32 15.36
C LYS A 112 16.88 -26.09 16.25
N PRO A 113 17.23 -26.15 17.56
CA PRO A 113 17.07 -25.02 18.45
C PRO A 113 17.97 -23.84 18.03
N VAL A 114 17.49 -22.63 18.29
CA VAL A 114 18.22 -21.38 18.10
C VAL A 114 18.51 -20.75 19.47
N PRO A 115 19.70 -20.15 19.68
CA PRO A 115 20.01 -19.44 20.92
C PRO A 115 18.98 -18.34 21.22
N ARG A 116 18.50 -18.28 22.46
CA ARG A 116 17.49 -17.30 22.89
C ARG A 116 17.95 -15.85 22.69
N GLU A 117 19.22 -15.59 22.97
CA GLU A 117 19.82 -14.26 22.81
C GLU A 117 19.71 -13.72 21.38
N ILE A 118 19.79 -14.59 20.37
CA ILE A 118 19.61 -14.19 18.97
C ILE A 118 18.17 -13.70 18.76
N ILE A 119 17.18 -14.39 19.33
CA ILE A 119 15.76 -13.98 19.28
C ILE A 119 15.54 -12.66 20.01
N ASP A 120 16.15 -12.49 21.19
CA ASP A 120 16.02 -11.25 21.96
C ASP A 120 16.65 -10.06 21.21
N ASN A 121 17.80 -10.26 20.55
CA ASN A 121 18.45 -9.21 19.77
C ASN A 121 17.63 -8.78 18.54
N VAL A 122 16.98 -9.70 17.83
CA VAL A 122 16.10 -9.32 16.71
C VAL A 122 14.85 -8.59 17.19
N ILE A 123 14.29 -8.95 18.36
CA ILE A 123 13.15 -8.24 18.97
C ILE A 123 13.56 -6.84 19.43
N ARG A 124 14.71 -6.70 20.08
CA ARG A 124 15.28 -5.38 20.45
C ARG A 124 15.46 -4.49 19.22
N THR A 125 15.93 -5.08 18.11
CA THR A 125 16.06 -4.36 16.83
C THR A 125 14.69 -3.91 16.31
N ALA A 126 13.65 -4.76 16.39
CA ALA A 126 12.30 -4.38 15.97
C ALA A 126 11.72 -3.24 16.83
N GLY A 127 12.01 -3.24 18.14
CA GLY A 127 11.59 -2.18 19.06
C GLY A 127 12.20 -0.80 18.81
N THR A 128 13.23 -0.68 17.95
CA THR A 128 13.79 0.64 17.58
C THR A 128 13.01 1.34 16.46
N ALA A 129 11.89 0.77 16.00
CA ALA A 129 11.03 1.41 15.02
C ALA A 129 10.42 2.70 15.60
N PRO A 130 10.16 3.74 14.77
CA PRO A 130 9.40 4.89 15.23
C PRO A 130 7.92 4.54 15.42
N SER A 131 7.24 5.23 16.34
CA SER A 131 5.79 5.09 16.56
C SER A 131 5.14 6.46 16.73
N GLY A 132 3.87 6.59 16.31
CA GLY A 132 3.09 7.80 16.49
C GLY A 132 3.03 8.20 17.97
N ALA A 133 3.36 9.46 18.28
CA ALA A 133 3.47 9.98 19.63
C ALA A 133 4.31 9.11 20.59
N HIS A 134 5.33 8.40 20.07
CA HIS A 134 6.18 7.49 20.84
C HIS A 134 5.42 6.41 21.64
N THR A 135 4.26 5.98 21.16
CA THR A 135 3.38 5.01 21.86
C THR A 135 3.91 3.57 21.96
N GLU A 136 4.89 3.19 21.12
CA GLU A 136 5.45 1.83 21.06
C GLU A 136 4.39 0.70 21.13
N PRO A 137 3.35 0.71 20.26
CA PRO A 137 2.13 -0.07 20.45
C PRO A 137 2.30 -1.54 20.01
N TRP A 138 3.43 -2.16 20.35
CA TRP A 138 3.79 -3.52 19.97
C TRP A 138 4.02 -4.42 21.17
N SER A 139 3.57 -5.67 21.06
CA SER A 139 3.91 -6.76 21.97
C SER A 139 4.43 -7.94 21.17
N PHE A 140 5.64 -8.39 21.50
CA PHE A 140 6.27 -9.54 20.86
C PHE A 140 6.09 -10.79 21.72
N VAL A 141 5.16 -11.67 21.32
CA VAL A 141 4.88 -12.92 22.05
C VAL A 141 5.78 -14.04 21.51
N VAL A 142 6.69 -14.54 22.35
CA VAL A 142 7.63 -15.60 21.98
C VAL A 142 7.18 -16.94 22.55
N VAL A 143 6.86 -17.91 21.68
CA VAL A 143 6.39 -19.24 22.08
C VAL A 143 7.43 -20.31 21.73
N SER A 144 8.01 -20.94 22.74
CA SER A 144 8.94 -22.07 22.57
C SER A 144 8.33 -23.42 22.95
N ASP A 145 7.33 -23.42 23.83
CA ASP A 145 6.66 -24.62 24.35
C ASP A 145 6.01 -25.43 23.21
N PRO A 146 6.31 -26.74 23.08
CA PRO A 146 5.76 -27.58 22.02
C PRO A 146 4.23 -27.70 22.02
N GLU A 147 3.61 -27.86 23.20
CA GLU A 147 2.16 -28.05 23.32
C GLU A 147 1.43 -26.77 22.92
N THR A 148 1.90 -25.62 23.39
CA THR A 148 1.36 -24.30 23.01
C THR A 148 1.48 -24.07 21.50
N LYS A 149 2.62 -24.40 20.88
CA LYS A 149 2.79 -24.30 19.42
C LYS A 149 1.86 -25.24 18.67
N HIS A 150 1.61 -26.44 19.21
CA HIS A 150 0.70 -27.40 18.60
C HIS A 150 -0.74 -26.88 18.64
N GLY A 151 -1.21 -26.37 19.78
CA GLY A 151 -2.54 -25.75 19.89
C GLY A 151 -2.71 -24.56 18.94
N ILE A 152 -1.70 -23.70 18.80
CA ILE A 152 -1.71 -22.60 17.80
C ILE A 152 -1.85 -23.16 16.39
N ARG A 153 -1.13 -24.25 16.06
CA ARG A 153 -1.19 -24.87 14.74
C ARG A 153 -2.59 -25.40 14.43
N GLU A 154 -3.23 -26.11 15.36
CA GLU A 154 -4.57 -26.68 15.16
C GLU A 154 -5.59 -25.58 14.85
N ILE A 155 -5.59 -24.50 15.64
CA ILE A 155 -6.48 -23.36 15.43
C ILE A 155 -6.26 -22.71 14.06
N ILE A 156 -4.99 -22.51 13.66
CA ILE A 156 -4.67 -21.91 12.35
C ILE A 156 -5.10 -22.83 11.21
N GLU A 157 -4.83 -24.14 11.29
CA GLU A 157 -5.18 -25.08 10.23
C GLU A 157 -6.70 -25.17 10.03
N GLU A 158 -7.48 -25.18 11.12
CA GLU A 158 -8.95 -25.18 11.07
C GLU A 158 -9.49 -23.89 10.41
N GLU A 159 -9.02 -22.71 10.87
CA GLU A 159 -9.48 -21.44 10.31
C GLU A 159 -9.03 -21.22 8.87
N GLU A 160 -7.82 -21.66 8.50
CA GLU A 160 -7.34 -21.56 7.13
C GLU A 160 -8.09 -22.50 6.18
N GLU A 161 -8.50 -23.70 6.62
CA GLU A 161 -9.36 -24.55 5.78
C GLU A 161 -10.65 -23.82 5.40
N ILE A 162 -11.29 -23.15 6.36
CA ILE A 162 -12.50 -22.35 6.12
C ILE A 162 -12.18 -21.14 5.22
N ASN A 163 -11.04 -20.47 5.44
CA ASN A 163 -10.62 -19.33 4.63
C ASN A 163 -10.45 -19.69 3.15
N TYR A 164 -9.70 -20.76 2.87
CA TYR A 164 -9.43 -21.20 1.50
C TYR A 164 -10.68 -21.77 0.82
N ARG A 165 -11.57 -22.41 1.58
CA ARG A 165 -12.79 -22.99 1.03
C ARG A 165 -13.85 -21.94 0.75
N GLN A 166 -13.95 -20.89 1.58
CA GLN A 166 -15.11 -19.99 1.60
C GLN A 166 -14.76 -18.50 1.72
N ARG A 167 -13.96 -18.08 2.71
CA ARG A 167 -13.88 -16.64 3.09
C ARG A 167 -13.02 -15.78 2.16
N MET A 168 -11.95 -16.32 1.58
CA MET A 168 -11.00 -15.54 0.77
C MET A 168 -11.49 -15.27 -0.67
N GLY A 169 -12.49 -16.02 -1.14
CA GLY A 169 -13.02 -15.92 -2.50
C GLY A 169 -12.08 -16.45 -3.59
N GLU A 170 -12.61 -16.63 -4.81
CA GLU A 170 -11.90 -17.33 -5.89
C GLU A 170 -10.64 -16.60 -6.36
N LYS A 171 -10.67 -15.27 -6.44
CA LYS A 171 -9.53 -14.46 -6.92
C LYS A 171 -8.31 -14.67 -6.04
N TRP A 172 -8.47 -14.52 -4.72
CA TRP A 172 -7.37 -14.67 -3.77
C TRP A 172 -6.82 -16.09 -3.78
N VAL A 173 -7.69 -17.11 -3.76
CA VAL A 173 -7.27 -18.52 -3.81
C VAL A 173 -6.50 -18.82 -5.10
N ASN A 174 -6.92 -18.26 -6.24
CA ASN A 174 -6.20 -18.40 -7.51
C ASN A 174 -4.82 -17.74 -7.47
N ASP A 175 -4.70 -16.53 -6.93
CA ASP A 175 -3.43 -15.80 -6.81
C ASP A 175 -2.39 -16.56 -5.96
N LEU A 176 -2.86 -17.34 -4.97
CA LEU A 176 -2.02 -18.16 -4.10
C LEU A 176 -1.54 -19.46 -4.75
N LYS A 177 -2.13 -19.94 -5.85
CA LYS A 177 -1.77 -21.22 -6.48
C LYS A 177 -0.29 -21.31 -6.85
N ARG A 178 0.32 -20.21 -7.27
CA ARG A 178 1.76 -20.15 -7.61
C ARG A 178 2.70 -20.28 -6.41
N LEU A 179 2.16 -20.15 -5.19
CA LEU A 179 2.89 -20.20 -3.93
C LEU A 179 2.69 -21.52 -3.18
N ARG A 180 1.84 -22.41 -3.71
CA ARG A 180 1.50 -23.70 -3.14
C ARG A 180 2.60 -24.72 -3.42
#